data_AF-A0A3L7WDD2-F1
#
_entry.id   AF-A0A3L7WDD2-F1
#
_cell.length_a   1.000
_cell.length_b   1.000
_cell.length_c   1.000
_cell.angle_alpha   90.00
_cell.angle_beta   90.00
_cell.angle_gamma   90.00
#
_symmetry.space_group_name_H-M   'P 1'
#
loop_
_entity.id
_entity.type
_entity.pdbx_description
1 polymer ?
#
loop_
_entity_poly.entity_id
_entity_poly.type
_entity_poly.pdbx_seq_one_letter_code
_entity_poly.pdbx_strand_id
1 'polypeptide(L)'
;MRFQISTNGLNGATGKGGVLALPIFSDELETAHLHQINAKSAGVVASLRAIGEVKGTLYGAALAPAGTLPAEHLLITGAGPVAELDRQVLRRWASAVVRRLAGRTVTRLAIDATPLIAALRGKAPALRADGGASFGAGNSSTPAKNAAEILVVELLVRGVIEGMFHEGIGGKSTISAAPAKLDLVEILLPAGCDGAAAQAAVRRSEIIADGTVRTRRWSNLPANEATPLAVAEAARDRARAVGLRARIISASELTRMGAGMLMAVGRGSDNPPCLIVLSGGAPGAKDPLGRRLAMVGKGVCFDTGGISIKPADGMEEMKMDKNGAIAVMEAAATIAQLDPGRPIHAVAAMVENMPGSHSTRPGDVVTALNGKRVEITNTDAEGRLILGDAMTFAERELKATHLVDVSTLTGIAYAAYGGEVAADCGNDAAFQDELHLAARTAGEVYWPYPLASAYKKNMDTWSADFQNSGTREASLIRSGLFLKEFATVPWMHLDIAGTAYRRTAAPFAGRGSTGAAHPTLVELAMGGGVRRRA
;
A
#
# COMPACT_ATOMS: atom_id res chain seq x y z
N MET A 1 22.95 -0.44 1.97
CA MET A 1 22.37 -1.08 3.18
C MET A 1 22.27 -2.58 2.97
N ARG A 2 22.70 -3.38 3.95
CA ARG A 2 22.51 -4.84 4.02
C ARG A 2 21.80 -5.19 5.33
N PHE A 3 20.92 -6.18 5.31
CA PHE A 3 20.32 -6.75 6.51
C PHE A 3 21.08 -7.98 7.01
N GLN A 4 21.21 -8.11 8.32
CA GLN A 4 21.83 -9.27 8.96
C GLN A 4 20.99 -9.72 10.16
N ILE A 5 20.88 -11.04 10.35
CA ILE A 5 20.20 -11.65 11.49
C ILE A 5 21.23 -12.21 12.46
N SER A 6 21.05 -11.93 13.75
CA SER A 6 21.86 -12.49 14.84
C SER A 6 20.95 -13.12 15.89
N THR A 7 21.16 -14.39 16.22
CA THR A 7 20.21 -15.21 17.02
C THR A 7 20.65 -15.44 18.46
N ASN A 8 21.48 -14.56 19.03
CA ASN A 8 21.98 -14.67 20.42
C ASN A 8 21.69 -13.41 21.24
N GLY A 9 20.59 -12.72 20.93
CA GLY A 9 20.19 -11.46 21.55
C GLY A 9 21.28 -10.40 21.46
N LEU A 10 21.41 -9.58 22.51
CA LEU A 10 22.43 -8.53 22.60
C LEU A 10 23.87 -9.05 22.49
N ASN A 11 24.13 -10.31 22.89
CA ASN A 11 25.46 -10.91 22.82
C ASN A 11 25.81 -11.41 21.41
N GLY A 12 24.80 -11.53 20.52
CA GLY A 12 24.99 -11.92 19.13
C GLY A 12 25.36 -10.78 18.19
N ALA A 13 25.36 -9.54 18.68
CA ALA A 13 25.65 -8.37 17.86
C ALA A 13 27.09 -8.41 17.32
N THR A 14 27.25 -8.20 16.01
CA THR A 14 28.52 -8.38 15.30
C THR A 14 29.48 -7.18 15.37
N GLY A 15 29.08 -6.10 16.04
CA GLY A 15 29.94 -4.92 16.24
C GLY A 15 29.42 -4.00 17.33
N LYS A 16 30.25 -3.02 17.73
CA LYS A 16 29.93 -2.02 18.76
C LYS A 16 29.66 -0.60 18.24
N GLY A 17 29.84 -0.33 16.93
CA GLY A 17 29.62 1.00 16.35
C GLY A 17 28.15 1.30 16.03
N GLY A 18 27.80 2.58 15.96
CA GLY A 18 26.50 3.06 15.48
C GLY A 18 25.42 3.16 16.57
N VAL A 19 24.19 2.81 16.21
CA VAL A 19 22.98 2.96 17.05
C VAL A 19 22.34 1.60 17.34
N LEU A 20 21.94 1.36 18.59
CA LEU A 20 21.04 0.28 18.98
C LEU A 20 19.63 0.85 19.20
N ALA A 21 18.65 0.42 18.42
CA ALA A 21 17.24 0.77 18.61
C ALA A 21 16.56 -0.21 19.58
N LEU A 22 15.87 0.35 20.58
CA LEU A 22 15.16 -0.37 21.61
C LEU A 22 13.66 0.02 21.62
N PRO A 23 12.75 -0.94 21.36
CA PRO A 23 11.33 -0.72 21.60
C PRO A 23 11.01 -0.76 23.10
N ILE A 24 10.18 0.19 23.55
CA ILE A 24 9.61 0.19 24.91
C ILE A 24 8.10 0.34 24.83
N PHE A 25 7.37 -0.56 25.48
CA PHE A 25 5.91 -0.50 25.61
C PHE A 25 5.49 0.34 26.81
N SER A 26 4.37 1.05 26.72
CA SER A 26 3.88 1.90 27.82
C SER A 26 3.36 1.12 29.03
N ASP A 27 3.00 -0.15 28.84
CA ASP A 27 2.44 -1.06 29.83
C ASP A 27 3.40 -2.19 30.28
N GLU A 28 4.59 -2.28 29.68
CA GLU A 28 5.63 -3.27 30.04
C GLU A 28 6.98 -2.59 30.36
N LEU A 29 6.98 -1.69 31.34
CA LEU A 29 8.18 -0.91 31.72
C LEU A 29 9.11 -1.60 32.73
N GLU A 30 8.73 -2.78 33.26
CA GLU A 30 9.48 -3.50 34.30
C GLU A 30 9.74 -4.96 33.87
N THR A 31 10.36 -5.15 32.70
CA THR A 31 10.73 -6.48 32.20
C THR A 31 12.18 -6.83 32.55
N ALA A 32 12.47 -8.12 32.73
CA ALA A 32 13.84 -8.61 32.98
C ALA A 32 14.83 -8.16 31.88
N HIS A 33 14.38 -8.13 30.63
CA HIS A 33 15.15 -7.65 29.49
C HIS A 33 15.46 -6.16 29.61
N LEU A 34 14.48 -5.33 29.99
CA LEU A 34 14.69 -3.90 30.16
C LEU A 34 15.61 -3.58 31.36
N HIS A 35 15.54 -4.35 32.45
CA HIS A 35 16.49 -4.25 33.56
C HIS A 35 17.93 -4.54 33.11
N GLN A 36 18.12 -5.57 32.26
CA GLN A 36 19.44 -5.89 31.69
C GLN A 36 19.97 -4.74 30.82
N ILE A 37 19.14 -4.17 29.95
CA ILE A 37 19.50 -3.02 29.13
C ILE A 37 19.85 -1.82 30.02
N ASN A 38 19.01 -1.52 31.00
CA ASN A 38 19.22 -0.39 31.91
C ASN A 38 20.58 -0.52 32.63
N ALA A 39 20.91 -1.71 33.15
CA ALA A 39 22.20 -1.98 33.77
C ALA A 39 23.38 -1.78 32.79
N LYS A 40 23.30 -2.35 31.58
CA LYS A 40 24.36 -2.21 30.56
C LYS A 40 24.49 -0.77 30.03
N SER A 41 23.42 0.01 30.09
CA SER A 41 23.41 1.43 29.70
C SER A 41 23.71 2.40 30.86
N ALA A 42 24.26 1.90 31.98
CA ALA A 42 24.59 2.69 33.16
C ALA A 42 23.39 3.48 33.75
N GLY A 43 22.19 2.90 33.70
CA GLY A 43 20.98 3.48 34.29
C GLY A 43 20.25 4.51 33.43
N VAL A 44 20.68 4.72 32.17
CA VAL A 44 20.14 5.82 31.34
C VAL A 44 18.65 5.64 31.02
N VAL A 45 18.19 4.41 30.86
CA VAL A 45 16.76 4.13 30.59
C VAL A 45 15.91 4.59 31.77
N ALA A 46 16.28 4.21 33.00
CA ALA A 46 15.57 4.62 34.21
C ALA A 46 15.64 6.14 34.43
N SER A 47 16.79 6.75 34.16
CA SER A 47 16.98 8.21 34.26
C SER A 47 16.05 8.97 33.30
N LEU A 48 16.01 8.58 32.03
CA LEU A 48 15.13 9.20 31.03
C LEU A 48 13.64 8.96 31.32
N ARG A 49 13.29 7.80 31.90
CA ARG A 49 11.93 7.53 32.39
C ARG A 49 11.55 8.45 33.55
N ALA A 50 12.45 8.68 34.51
CA ALA A 50 12.19 9.48 35.70
C ALA A 50 11.82 10.94 35.37
N ILE A 51 12.35 11.48 34.27
CA ILE A 51 12.02 12.83 33.78
C ILE A 51 10.90 12.85 32.74
N GLY A 52 10.32 11.69 32.41
CA GLY A 52 9.23 11.55 31.45
C GLY A 52 9.62 11.66 29.98
N GLU A 53 10.92 11.58 29.65
CA GLU A 53 11.41 11.55 28.26
C GLU A 53 11.04 10.21 27.58
N VAL A 54 11.04 9.13 28.36
CA VAL A 54 10.70 7.77 27.91
C VAL A 54 9.44 7.30 28.64
N LYS A 55 8.31 7.28 27.92
CA LYS A 55 7.00 6.83 28.43
C LYS A 55 6.42 5.62 27.70
N GLY A 56 7.08 5.15 26.65
CA GLY A 56 6.51 4.14 25.73
C GLY A 56 5.45 4.69 24.77
N THR A 57 5.20 6.01 24.77
CA THR A 57 4.29 6.66 23.81
C THR A 57 4.70 6.36 22.37
N LEU A 58 3.73 5.95 21.56
CA LEU A 58 3.99 5.47 20.20
C LEU A 58 4.82 6.48 19.38
N TYR A 59 5.94 6.02 18.84
CA TYR A 59 6.93 6.77 18.06
C TYR A 59 7.68 7.89 18.80
N GLY A 60 7.41 8.11 20.09
CA GLY A 60 8.24 8.96 20.94
C GLY A 60 9.65 8.38 21.02
N ALA A 61 10.68 9.23 20.98
CA ALA A 61 12.05 8.75 20.84
C ALA A 61 13.08 9.58 21.63
N ALA A 62 13.98 8.89 22.32
CA ALA A 62 15.11 9.46 23.04
C ALA A 62 16.42 8.83 22.56
N LEU A 63 17.47 9.65 22.39
CA LEU A 63 18.80 9.19 21.99
C LEU A 63 19.78 9.46 23.13
N ALA A 64 20.53 8.44 23.53
CA ALA A 64 21.46 8.52 24.65
C ALA A 64 22.73 7.68 24.40
N PRO A 65 23.80 7.85 25.20
CA PRO A 65 24.94 6.93 25.19
C PRO A 65 24.50 5.51 25.56
N ALA A 66 25.07 4.50 24.89
CA ALA A 66 24.65 3.11 25.09
C ALA A 66 25.39 2.38 26.24
N GLY A 67 26.38 3.01 26.88
CA GLY A 67 27.21 2.37 27.89
C GLY A 67 27.98 1.17 27.33
N THR A 68 27.76 -0.02 27.89
CA THR A 68 28.40 -1.27 27.46
C THR A 68 27.55 -2.11 26.50
N LEU A 69 26.44 -1.56 26.00
CA LEU A 69 25.62 -2.20 24.96
C LEU A 69 26.41 -2.32 23.63
N PRO A 70 25.97 -3.16 22.67
CA PRO A 70 26.67 -3.38 21.39
C PRO A 70 26.43 -2.25 20.36
N ALA A 71 26.48 -0.99 20.81
CA ALA A 71 26.39 0.22 20.00
C ALA A 71 27.03 1.39 20.77
N GLU A 72 27.29 2.52 20.11
CA GLU A 72 27.75 3.74 20.77
C GLU A 72 26.56 4.51 21.36
N HIS A 73 25.44 4.50 20.65
CA HIS A 73 24.23 5.20 21.02
C HIS A 73 23.04 4.24 21.16
N LEU A 74 22.20 4.49 22.16
CA LEU A 74 20.94 3.82 22.40
C LEU A 74 19.81 4.76 21.94
N LEU A 75 19.04 4.32 20.94
CA LEU A 75 17.82 4.97 20.49
C LEU A 75 16.63 4.24 21.10
N ILE A 76 16.05 4.84 22.13
CA ILE A 76 14.85 4.33 22.79
C ILE A 76 13.65 4.86 22.03
N THR A 77 12.72 3.99 21.63
CA THR A 77 11.51 4.39 20.91
C THR A 77 10.27 3.71 21.46
N GLY A 78 9.22 4.49 21.69
CA GLY A 78 7.97 3.98 22.23
C GLY A 78 7.17 3.17 21.21
N ALA A 79 6.67 2.03 21.63
CA ALA A 79 5.89 1.08 20.84
C ALA A 79 4.39 1.08 21.19
N GLY A 80 3.94 1.99 22.06
CA GLY A 80 2.55 2.03 22.56
C GLY A 80 2.26 0.92 23.57
N PRO A 81 0.99 0.64 23.89
CA PRO A 81 0.61 -0.50 24.71
C PRO A 81 0.67 -1.80 23.91
N VAL A 82 1.03 -2.91 24.56
CA VAL A 82 1.16 -4.23 23.89
C VAL A 82 -0.14 -4.67 23.21
N ALA A 83 -1.29 -4.35 23.80
CA ALA A 83 -2.60 -4.68 23.23
C ALA A 83 -2.87 -3.97 21.89
N GLU A 84 -2.18 -2.87 21.59
CA GLU A 84 -2.30 -2.12 20.33
C GLU A 84 -1.20 -2.46 19.32
N LEU A 85 -0.26 -3.34 19.66
CA LEU A 85 0.80 -3.73 18.74
C LEU A 85 0.25 -4.65 17.63
N ASP A 86 -0.12 -4.04 16.51
CA ASP A 86 -0.48 -4.73 15.27
C ASP A 86 0.63 -4.64 14.21
N ARG A 87 0.39 -5.27 13.05
CA ARG A 87 1.35 -5.31 11.94
C ARG A 87 1.67 -3.92 11.38
N GLN A 88 0.68 -3.03 11.35
CA GLN A 88 0.84 -1.67 10.88
C GLN A 88 1.70 -0.87 11.87
N VAL A 89 1.39 -0.95 13.16
CA VAL A 89 2.11 -0.28 14.24
C VAL A 89 3.59 -0.69 14.24
N LEU A 90 3.87 -2.00 14.17
CA LEU A 90 5.24 -2.52 14.19
C LEU A 90 6.05 -2.06 12.97
N ARG A 91 5.48 -2.15 11.76
CA ARG A 91 6.14 -1.63 10.54
C ARG A 91 6.43 -0.13 10.67
N ARG A 92 5.44 0.66 11.08
CA ARG A 92 5.58 2.12 11.24
C ARG A 92 6.58 2.48 12.34
N TRP A 93 6.68 1.67 13.39
CA TRP A 93 7.67 1.85 14.45
C TRP A 93 9.10 1.75 13.89
N ALA A 94 9.37 0.74 13.06
CA ALA A 94 10.67 0.61 12.40
C ALA A 94 10.95 1.77 11.42
N SER A 95 9.93 2.26 10.72
CA SER A 95 10.07 3.48 9.90
C SER A 95 10.39 4.71 10.75
N ALA A 96 9.75 4.86 11.92
CA ALA A 96 10.03 5.97 12.83
C ALA A 96 11.45 5.93 13.38
N VAL A 97 11.99 4.74 13.68
CA VAL A 97 13.39 4.55 14.10
C VAL A 97 14.35 5.14 13.07
N VAL A 98 14.25 4.74 11.79
CA VAL A 98 15.19 5.23 10.76
C VAL A 98 14.98 6.70 10.41
N ARG A 99 13.74 7.19 10.45
CA ARG A 99 13.45 8.61 10.22
C ARG A 99 13.98 9.48 11.36
N ARG A 100 13.98 8.98 12.60
CA ARG A 100 14.63 9.67 13.71
C ARG A 100 16.14 9.81 13.53
N LEU A 101 16.75 8.92 12.74
CA LEU A 101 18.18 8.99 12.39
C LEU A 101 18.48 9.91 11.20
N ALA A 102 17.46 10.40 10.47
CA ALA A 102 17.67 11.29 9.32
C ALA A 102 18.55 12.51 9.69
N GLY A 103 19.42 12.89 8.76
CA GLY A 103 20.39 13.99 8.92
C GLY A 103 21.60 13.67 9.80
N ARG A 104 21.70 12.47 10.38
CA ARG A 104 22.84 12.05 11.21
C ARG A 104 23.80 11.16 10.45
N THR A 105 25.06 11.20 10.86
CA THR A 105 26.12 10.30 10.36
C THR A 105 26.04 8.96 11.09
N VAL A 106 25.14 8.08 10.65
CA VAL A 106 24.98 6.72 11.18
C VAL A 106 25.09 5.73 10.02
N THR A 107 26.02 4.78 10.13
CA THR A 107 26.26 3.74 9.12
C THR A 107 25.82 2.35 9.59
N ARG A 108 25.68 2.13 10.90
CA ARG A 108 25.20 0.88 11.49
C ARG A 108 24.01 1.11 12.41
N LEU A 109 22.95 0.33 12.21
CA LEU A 109 21.79 0.24 13.10
C LEU A 109 21.62 -1.20 13.55
N ALA A 110 21.67 -1.45 14.86
CA ALA A 110 21.19 -2.70 15.45
C ALA A 110 19.76 -2.48 15.97
N ILE A 111 18.86 -3.44 15.81
CA ILE A 111 17.49 -3.39 16.34
C ILE A 111 17.32 -4.57 17.29
N ASP A 112 17.03 -4.29 18.56
CA ASP A 112 16.69 -5.33 19.53
C ASP A 112 15.24 -5.76 19.37
N ALA A 113 15.03 -6.92 18.76
CA ALA A 113 13.70 -7.45 18.50
C ALA A 113 13.09 -8.18 19.71
N THR A 114 13.86 -8.38 20.79
CA THR A 114 13.43 -9.17 21.95
C THR A 114 12.12 -8.69 22.56
N PRO A 115 11.90 -7.38 22.83
CA PRO A 115 10.64 -6.91 23.39
C PRO A 115 9.46 -7.11 22.43
N LEU A 116 9.65 -6.88 21.13
CA LEU A 116 8.60 -7.07 20.12
C LEU A 116 8.16 -8.54 20.05
N ILE A 117 9.13 -9.46 20.03
CA ILE A 117 8.86 -10.91 20.00
C ILE A 117 8.15 -11.37 21.28
N ALA A 118 8.56 -10.85 22.44
CA ALA A 118 7.88 -11.14 23.70
C ALA A 118 6.43 -10.65 23.69
N ALA A 119 6.19 -9.42 23.25
CA ALA A 119 4.85 -8.85 23.10
C ALA A 119 3.96 -9.67 22.15
N LEU A 120 4.50 -10.10 21.00
CA LEU A 120 3.79 -10.95 20.03
C LEU A 120 3.46 -12.33 20.57
N ARG A 121 4.39 -12.98 21.29
CA ARG A 121 4.12 -14.28 21.95
C ARG A 121 3.15 -14.15 23.13
N GLY A 122 2.99 -12.93 23.67
CA GLY A 122 2.05 -12.60 24.72
C GLY A 122 0.67 -12.21 24.20
N LYS A 123 0.28 -10.96 24.44
CA LYS A 123 -1.10 -10.49 24.23
C LYS A 123 -1.30 -9.71 22.93
N ALA A 124 -0.24 -9.39 22.18
CA ALA A 124 -0.34 -8.51 21.02
C ALA A 124 -1.18 -9.15 19.89
N PRO A 125 -2.03 -8.36 19.23
CA PRO A 125 -2.93 -8.88 18.21
C PRO A 125 -2.26 -9.14 16.85
N ALA A 126 -1.02 -8.69 16.59
CA ALA A 126 -0.37 -8.81 15.27
C ALA A 126 -0.27 -10.25 14.70
N LEU A 127 -0.26 -11.27 15.57
CA LEU A 127 -0.23 -12.69 15.17
C LEU A 127 -1.60 -13.27 14.84
N ARG A 128 -2.69 -12.58 15.20
CA ARG A 128 -4.04 -13.10 15.01
C ARG A 128 -4.43 -12.89 13.55
N ALA A 129 -4.71 -13.99 12.84
CA ALA A 129 -5.07 -13.96 11.43
C ALA A 129 -6.22 -12.96 11.15
N ASP A 130 -7.22 -12.92 12.03
CA ASP A 130 -8.35 -12.00 11.90
C ASP A 130 -8.31 -10.81 12.89
N GLY A 131 -7.16 -10.46 13.48
CA GLY A 131 -7.07 -9.47 14.58
C GLY A 131 -5.97 -8.40 14.44
N GLY A 132 -6.13 -7.31 15.19
CA GLY A 132 -5.24 -6.14 15.23
C GLY A 132 -5.88 -5.02 16.07
N ALA A 133 -5.09 -4.07 16.58
CA ALA A 133 -5.63 -2.87 17.25
C ALA A 133 -6.65 -2.15 16.35
N SER A 134 -6.36 -2.17 15.05
CA SER A 134 -7.20 -1.59 14.00
C SER A 134 -8.38 -2.49 13.55
N PHE A 135 -8.46 -3.75 14.00
CA PHE A 135 -9.45 -4.73 13.48
C PHE A 135 -10.10 -5.65 14.53
N GLY A 136 -9.95 -5.34 15.82
CA GLY A 136 -10.50 -6.13 16.93
C GLY A 136 -9.67 -7.36 17.29
N ALA A 137 -10.22 -8.17 18.21
CA ALA A 137 -9.47 -9.22 18.88
C ALA A 137 -9.07 -10.42 18.00
N GLY A 138 -9.57 -10.54 16.77
CA GLY A 138 -9.36 -11.72 15.91
C GLY A 138 -9.89 -13.03 16.47
N ASN A 139 -10.11 -14.01 15.58
CA ASN A 139 -10.80 -15.25 15.93
C ASN A 139 -9.85 -16.45 16.15
N SER A 140 -8.55 -16.29 15.89
CA SER A 140 -7.54 -17.33 16.17
C SER A 140 -6.85 -17.07 17.50
N SER A 141 -7.01 -18.00 18.44
CA SER A 141 -6.47 -17.93 19.81
C SER A 141 -5.07 -18.54 19.97
N THR A 142 -4.52 -19.18 18.92
CA THR A 142 -3.26 -19.93 19.04
C THR A 142 -2.14 -19.32 18.19
N PRO A 143 -1.27 -18.48 18.76
CA PRO A 143 -0.07 -18.00 18.07
C PRO A 143 0.96 -19.14 17.92
N ALA A 144 1.42 -19.42 16.70
CA ALA A 144 2.55 -20.33 16.50
C ALA A 144 3.86 -19.65 16.91
N LYS A 145 4.69 -20.32 17.73
CA LYS A 145 5.93 -19.74 18.29
C LYS A 145 6.86 -19.17 17.21
N ASN A 146 7.19 -19.95 16.17
CA ASN A 146 8.07 -19.51 15.08
C ASN A 146 7.46 -18.40 14.20
N ALA A 147 6.15 -18.14 14.28
CA ALA A 147 5.53 -17.06 13.51
C ALA A 147 5.87 -15.68 14.07
N ALA A 148 6.13 -15.57 15.38
CA ALA A 148 6.44 -14.29 16.04
C ALA A 148 7.75 -13.68 15.52
N GLU A 149 8.84 -14.46 15.54
CA GLU A 149 10.15 -13.95 15.12
C GLU A 149 10.15 -13.59 13.64
N ILE A 150 9.56 -14.46 12.81
CA ILE A 150 9.48 -14.25 11.37
C ILE A 150 8.66 -13.00 11.05
N LEU A 151 7.49 -12.83 11.67
CA LEU A 151 6.67 -11.64 11.47
C LEU A 151 7.38 -10.35 11.90
N VAL A 152 8.08 -10.38 13.04
CA VAL A 152 8.87 -9.23 13.50
C VAL A 152 9.96 -8.89 12.49
N VAL A 153 10.73 -9.88 12.02
CA VAL A 153 11.76 -9.66 10.99
C VAL A 153 11.13 -9.06 9.73
N GLU A 154 10.03 -9.63 9.24
CA GLU A 154 9.40 -9.18 8.01
C GLU A 154 9.00 -7.70 8.08
N LEU A 155 8.35 -7.30 9.17
CA LEU A 155 7.82 -5.96 9.38
C LEU A 155 8.91 -4.95 9.74
N LEU A 156 9.96 -5.35 10.47
CA LEU A 156 11.13 -4.49 10.73
C LEU A 156 11.86 -4.17 9.43
N VAL A 157 12.15 -5.17 8.59
CA VAL A 157 12.83 -4.98 7.30
C VAL A 157 12.01 -4.05 6.40
N ARG A 158 10.70 -4.31 6.28
CA ARG A 158 9.79 -3.45 5.52
C ARG A 158 9.78 -2.01 6.05
N GLY A 159 9.61 -1.85 7.36
CA GLY A 159 9.54 -0.53 7.97
C GLY A 159 10.84 0.26 7.85
N VAL A 160 12.00 -0.38 7.97
CA VAL A 160 13.31 0.24 7.75
C VAL A 160 13.43 0.74 6.31
N ILE A 161 13.20 -0.10 5.30
CA ILE A 161 13.32 0.28 3.88
C ILE A 161 12.32 1.40 3.54
N GLU A 162 11.06 1.23 3.94
CA GLU A 162 10.01 2.19 3.67
C GLU A 162 10.22 3.53 4.40
N GLY A 163 10.77 3.51 5.62
CA GLY A 163 11.06 4.72 6.39
C GLY A 163 12.28 5.48 5.87
N MET A 164 13.19 4.79 5.19
CA MET A 164 14.32 5.38 4.47
C MET A 164 13.92 5.96 3.11
N PHE A 165 12.68 5.80 2.67
CA PHE A 165 12.21 6.48 1.47
C PHE A 165 12.31 8.00 1.66
N HIS A 166 13.04 8.65 0.76
CA HIS A 166 13.06 10.10 0.67
C HIS A 166 12.08 10.53 -0.41
N GLU A 167 11.10 11.31 0.00
CA GLU A 167 9.95 11.73 -0.78
C GLU A 167 10.28 12.84 -1.79
N GLY A 168 11.50 13.37 -1.72
CA GLY A 168 11.99 14.41 -2.63
C GLY A 168 12.11 13.94 -4.07
N ILE A 169 11.80 14.84 -5.00
CA ILE A 169 11.93 14.64 -6.45
C ILE A 169 12.93 15.65 -6.99
N GLY A 170 13.83 15.21 -7.87
CA GLY A 170 14.81 16.10 -8.49
C GLY A 170 15.71 16.83 -7.48
N GLY A 171 15.98 16.23 -6.32
CA GLY A 171 16.78 16.82 -5.25
C GLY A 171 16.06 17.86 -4.37
N LYS A 172 14.76 18.13 -4.60
CA LYS A 172 13.95 19.02 -3.76
C LYS A 172 13.02 18.21 -2.86
N SER A 173 12.97 18.55 -1.56
CA SER A 173 12.13 17.87 -0.57
C SER A 173 11.56 18.86 0.44
N THR A 174 10.36 18.58 0.92
CA THR A 174 9.76 19.30 2.06
C THR A 174 10.28 18.79 3.41
N ILE A 175 11.12 17.74 3.41
CA ILE A 175 11.72 17.19 4.62
C ILE A 175 13.12 17.76 4.76
N SER A 176 13.41 18.28 5.96
CA SER A 176 14.62 19.03 6.27
C SER A 176 15.90 18.20 6.27
N ALA A 177 15.82 16.86 6.26
CA ALA A 177 16.96 15.98 6.36
C ALA A 177 16.85 14.74 5.46
N ALA A 178 17.94 14.39 4.79
CA ALA A 178 18.05 13.14 4.06
C ALA A 178 18.12 11.93 5.03
N PRO A 179 17.66 10.74 4.60
CA PRO A 179 17.84 9.51 5.37
C PRO A 179 19.31 9.26 5.73
N ALA A 180 19.57 8.68 6.90
CA ALA A 180 20.91 8.25 7.27
C ALA A 180 21.45 7.21 6.26
N LYS A 181 22.73 7.30 5.93
CA LYS A 181 23.40 6.36 5.00
C LYS A 181 23.77 5.06 5.73
N LEU A 182 22.76 4.23 6.01
CA LEU A 182 22.96 2.93 6.66
C LEU A 182 23.62 1.93 5.71
N ASP A 183 24.78 1.42 6.11
CA ASP A 183 25.49 0.33 5.44
C ASP A 183 25.01 -1.04 5.94
N LEU A 184 24.76 -1.14 7.25
CA LEU A 184 24.33 -2.38 7.92
C LEU A 184 23.14 -2.13 8.85
N VAL A 185 22.10 -2.95 8.71
CA VAL A 185 21.01 -3.09 9.68
C VAL A 185 21.03 -4.51 10.23
N GLU A 186 21.29 -4.65 11.52
CA GLU A 186 21.36 -5.93 12.21
C GLU A 186 20.13 -6.12 13.11
N ILE A 187 19.37 -7.19 12.90
CA ILE A 187 18.21 -7.53 13.74
C ILE A 187 18.64 -8.59 14.75
N LEU A 188 18.59 -8.23 16.02
CA LEU A 188 19.00 -9.09 17.14
C LEU A 188 17.79 -9.89 17.63
N LEU A 189 17.77 -11.18 17.32
CA LEU A 189 16.76 -12.14 17.76
C LEU A 189 17.20 -12.86 19.04
N PRO A 190 16.26 -13.27 19.91
CA PRO A 190 16.57 -14.10 21.08
C PRO A 190 17.31 -15.41 20.73
N ALA A 191 17.97 -15.99 21.73
CA ALA A 191 18.57 -17.32 21.62
C ALA A 191 17.57 -18.38 21.14
N GLY A 192 18.00 -19.26 20.23
CA GLY A 192 17.20 -20.40 19.75
C GLY A 192 16.21 -20.08 18.63
N CYS A 193 16.23 -18.87 18.06
CA CYS A 193 15.42 -18.55 16.87
C CYS A 193 16.01 -19.20 15.61
N ASP A 194 15.14 -19.56 14.66
CA ASP A 194 15.54 -20.13 13.36
C ASP A 194 16.14 -19.03 12.46
N GLY A 195 17.47 -18.97 12.43
CA GLY A 195 18.21 -18.00 11.62
C GLY A 195 18.00 -18.18 10.11
N ALA A 196 17.76 -19.40 9.63
CA ALA A 196 17.55 -19.65 8.20
C ALA A 196 16.18 -19.14 7.74
N ALA A 197 15.13 -19.41 8.53
CA ALA A 197 13.80 -18.88 8.29
C ALA A 197 13.78 -17.34 8.40
N ALA A 198 14.46 -16.77 9.39
CA ALA A 198 14.58 -15.32 9.53
C ALA A 198 15.31 -14.69 8.33
N GLN A 199 16.38 -15.31 7.83
CA GLN A 199 17.07 -14.82 6.64
C GLN A 199 16.21 -14.91 5.37
N ALA A 200 15.33 -15.91 5.26
CA ALA A 200 14.35 -15.99 4.18
C ALA A 200 13.29 -14.88 4.28
N ALA A 201 12.86 -14.56 5.50
CA ALA A 201 11.94 -13.46 5.80
C ALA A 201 12.53 -12.10 5.39
N VAL A 202 13.82 -11.87 5.65
CA VAL A 202 14.55 -10.69 5.16
C VAL A 202 14.40 -10.54 3.65
N ARG A 203 14.77 -11.59 2.88
CA ARG A 203 14.73 -11.53 1.41
C ARG A 203 13.33 -11.24 0.86
N ARG A 204 12.31 -11.90 1.42
CA ARG A 204 10.90 -11.65 1.03
C ARG A 204 10.52 -10.19 1.30
N SER A 205 10.85 -9.68 2.48
CA SER A 205 10.51 -8.31 2.88
C SER A 205 11.25 -7.24 2.11
N GLU A 206 12.52 -7.47 1.72
CA GLU A 206 13.27 -6.56 0.84
C GLU A 206 12.52 -6.37 -0.49
N ILE A 207 12.11 -7.47 -1.12
CA ILE A 207 11.38 -7.44 -2.40
C ILE A 207 10.06 -6.67 -2.27
N ILE A 208 9.28 -6.93 -1.22
CA ILE A 208 8.00 -6.26 -0.98
C ILE A 208 8.21 -4.76 -0.71
N ALA A 209 9.11 -4.41 0.20
CA ALA A 209 9.36 -3.03 0.59
C ALA A 209 9.90 -2.19 -0.58
N ASP A 210 10.79 -2.76 -1.39
CA ASP A 210 11.29 -2.10 -2.60
C ASP A 210 10.16 -1.85 -3.61
N GLY A 211 9.21 -2.78 -3.74
CA GLY A 211 7.98 -2.59 -4.52
C GLY A 211 7.12 -1.44 -3.99
N THR A 212 6.91 -1.36 -2.68
CA THR A 212 6.22 -0.23 -2.03
C THR A 212 6.95 1.09 -2.32
N VAL A 213 8.26 1.13 -2.16
CA VAL A 213 9.08 2.33 -2.41
C VAL A 213 9.03 2.76 -3.87
N ARG A 214 9.07 1.83 -4.82
CA ARG A 214 8.88 2.14 -6.24
C ARG A 214 7.49 2.68 -6.52
N THR A 215 6.46 2.10 -5.91
CA THR A 215 5.08 2.60 -5.99
C THR A 215 5.02 4.06 -5.53
N ARG A 216 5.61 4.37 -4.37
CA ARG A 216 5.67 5.75 -3.86
C ARG A 216 6.38 6.70 -4.82
N ARG A 217 7.54 6.27 -5.35
CA ARG A 217 8.36 7.07 -6.26
C ARG A 217 7.60 7.43 -7.53
N TRP A 218 7.01 6.46 -8.20
CA TRP A 218 6.29 6.66 -9.46
C TRP A 218 5.01 7.47 -9.26
N SER A 219 4.27 7.21 -8.19
CA SER A 219 3.08 7.99 -7.84
C SER A 219 3.39 9.46 -7.55
N ASN A 220 4.54 9.76 -6.94
CA ASN A 220 4.92 11.14 -6.60
C ASN A 220 5.34 11.97 -7.83
N LEU A 221 5.73 11.32 -8.95
CA LEU A 221 6.19 12.00 -10.16
C LEU A 221 5.17 13.06 -10.60
N PRO A 222 5.63 14.25 -11.01
CA PRO A 222 4.75 15.32 -11.44
C PRO A 222 4.06 14.94 -12.77
N ALA A 223 2.88 15.49 -13.01
CA ALA A 223 2.05 15.14 -14.16
C ALA A 223 2.74 15.36 -15.51
N ASN A 224 3.56 16.42 -15.63
CA ASN A 224 4.32 16.73 -16.83
C ASN A 224 5.43 15.71 -17.16
N GLU A 225 5.85 14.89 -16.20
CA GLU A 225 6.82 13.79 -16.41
C GLU A 225 6.14 12.43 -16.49
N ALA A 226 5.02 12.25 -15.79
CA ALA A 226 4.28 11.00 -15.70
C ALA A 226 3.01 11.03 -16.55
N THR A 227 3.15 11.33 -17.85
CA THR A 227 2.06 11.23 -18.83
C THR A 227 1.68 9.76 -19.08
N PRO A 228 0.49 9.46 -19.64
CA PRO A 228 0.08 8.09 -19.95
C PRO A 228 1.13 7.27 -20.70
N LEU A 229 1.77 7.84 -21.74
CA LEU A 229 2.79 7.15 -22.52
C LEU A 229 4.10 6.97 -21.74
N ALA A 230 4.57 7.99 -21.02
CA ALA A 230 5.78 7.89 -20.21
C ALA A 230 5.66 6.80 -19.13
N VAL A 231 4.50 6.71 -18.49
CA VAL A 231 4.20 5.63 -17.53
C VAL A 231 4.13 4.27 -18.23
N ALA A 232 3.56 4.19 -19.43
CA ALA A 232 3.51 2.94 -20.21
C ALA A 232 4.90 2.42 -20.61
N GLU A 233 5.80 3.31 -21.02
CA GLU A 233 7.19 2.95 -21.34
C GLU A 233 7.95 2.48 -20.11
N ALA A 234 7.84 3.20 -18.99
CA ALA A 234 8.44 2.80 -17.72
C ALA A 234 7.90 1.44 -17.24
N ALA A 235 6.59 1.20 -17.37
CA ALA A 235 5.96 -0.06 -17.01
C ALA A 235 6.43 -1.23 -17.89
N ARG A 236 6.63 -1.01 -19.20
CA ARG A 236 7.19 -2.02 -20.12
C ARG A 236 8.61 -2.42 -19.71
N ASP A 237 9.45 -1.44 -19.42
CA ASP A 237 10.84 -1.68 -19.03
C ASP A 237 10.90 -2.38 -17.67
N ARG A 238 10.03 -1.97 -16.75
CA ARG A 238 9.84 -2.64 -15.45
C ARG A 238 9.40 -4.09 -15.61
N ALA A 239 8.42 -4.36 -16.46
CA ALA A 239 7.93 -5.71 -16.73
C ALA A 239 9.03 -6.61 -17.28
N ARG A 240 9.81 -6.11 -18.25
CA ARG A 240 10.97 -6.83 -18.80
C ARG A 240 11.98 -7.20 -17.72
N ALA A 241 12.28 -6.27 -16.81
CA ALA A 241 13.27 -6.49 -15.74
C ALA A 241 12.88 -7.61 -14.75
N VAL A 242 11.60 -7.95 -14.65
CA VAL A 242 11.07 -8.97 -13.73
C VAL A 242 10.40 -10.15 -14.44
N GLY A 243 10.58 -10.28 -15.76
CA GLY A 243 10.06 -11.42 -16.53
C GLY A 243 8.56 -11.40 -16.81
N LEU A 244 7.88 -10.25 -16.65
CA LEU A 244 6.49 -10.06 -17.05
C LEU A 244 6.37 -9.72 -18.54
N ARG A 245 5.26 -10.12 -19.15
CA ARG A 245 4.85 -9.64 -20.48
C ARG A 245 4.15 -8.30 -20.34
N ALA A 246 4.51 -7.32 -21.16
CA ALA A 246 3.82 -6.04 -21.24
C ALA A 246 3.15 -5.88 -22.62
N ARG A 247 1.88 -5.48 -22.63
CA ARG A 247 1.16 -5.02 -23.81
C ARG A 247 0.63 -3.62 -23.53
N ILE A 248 0.97 -2.66 -24.39
CA ILE A 248 0.42 -1.31 -24.36
C ILE A 248 -0.63 -1.22 -25.45
N ILE A 249 -1.85 -0.89 -25.09
CA ILE A 249 -2.97 -0.73 -26.03
C ILE A 249 -3.12 0.76 -26.29
N SER A 250 -2.87 1.16 -27.53
CA SER A 250 -2.93 2.55 -27.97
C SER A 250 -4.36 3.10 -28.02
N ALA A 251 -4.50 4.44 -28.05
CA ALA A 251 -5.78 5.11 -28.28
C ALA A 251 -6.51 4.64 -29.56
N SER A 252 -5.75 4.32 -30.62
CA SER A 252 -6.30 3.80 -31.87
C SER A 252 -6.89 2.39 -31.72
N GLU A 253 -6.25 1.53 -30.92
CA GLU A 253 -6.76 0.20 -30.60
C GLU A 253 -7.96 0.28 -29.65
N LEU A 254 -7.91 1.17 -28.65
CA LEU A 254 -9.01 1.44 -27.72
C LEU A 254 -10.28 1.90 -28.45
N THR A 255 -10.11 2.76 -29.44
CA THR A 255 -11.22 3.20 -30.31
C THR A 255 -11.79 2.03 -31.10
N ARG A 256 -10.92 1.20 -31.71
CA ARG A 256 -11.34 0.04 -32.53
C ARG A 256 -12.06 -1.03 -31.73
N MET A 257 -11.67 -1.26 -30.47
CA MET A 257 -12.35 -2.21 -29.59
C MET A 257 -13.64 -1.67 -28.97
N GLY A 258 -13.92 -0.36 -29.11
CA GLY A 258 -15.11 0.26 -28.53
C GLY A 258 -14.99 0.57 -27.03
N ALA A 259 -13.78 0.88 -26.53
CA ALA A 259 -13.57 1.36 -25.16
C ALA A 259 -13.97 2.84 -25.03
N GLY A 260 -15.26 3.12 -25.24
CA GLY A 260 -15.77 4.48 -25.41
C GLY A 260 -15.74 5.32 -24.14
N MET A 261 -15.83 4.71 -22.94
CA MET A 261 -15.72 5.45 -21.67
C MET A 261 -14.28 5.92 -21.44
N LEU A 262 -13.31 5.04 -21.67
CA LEU A 262 -11.89 5.38 -21.49
C LEU A 262 -11.46 6.46 -22.50
N MET A 263 -11.87 6.30 -23.76
CA MET A 263 -11.61 7.31 -24.80
C MET A 263 -12.28 8.65 -24.49
N ALA A 264 -13.50 8.66 -23.95
CA ALA A 264 -14.19 9.89 -23.58
C ALA A 264 -13.45 10.69 -22.51
N VAL A 265 -12.82 10.02 -21.54
CA VAL A 265 -12.04 10.72 -20.52
C VAL A 265 -10.76 11.30 -21.11
N GLY A 266 -10.00 10.52 -21.88
CA GLY A 266 -8.67 10.94 -22.35
C GLY A 266 -8.66 11.90 -23.54
N ARG A 267 -9.75 12.01 -24.32
CA ARG A 267 -9.76 12.77 -25.59
C ARG A 267 -9.60 14.29 -25.44
N GLY A 268 -9.67 14.83 -24.22
CA GLY A 268 -9.48 16.25 -23.94
C GLY A 268 -8.02 16.67 -23.79
N SER A 269 -7.10 15.72 -23.59
CA SER A 269 -5.66 15.99 -23.44
C SER A 269 -4.89 15.76 -24.74
N ASP A 270 -3.80 16.50 -24.92
CA ASP A 270 -2.78 16.24 -25.94
C ASP A 270 -1.97 14.96 -25.64
N ASN A 271 -2.00 14.48 -24.40
CA ASN A 271 -1.43 13.19 -24.03
C ASN A 271 -2.47 12.07 -24.23
N PRO A 272 -2.32 11.23 -25.26
CA PRO A 272 -3.35 10.26 -25.61
C PRO A 272 -3.52 9.18 -24.53
N PRO A 273 -4.75 8.66 -24.32
CA PRO A 273 -4.98 7.60 -23.36
C PRO A 273 -4.41 6.26 -23.83
N CYS A 274 -4.11 5.38 -22.89
CA CYS A 274 -3.69 4.00 -23.18
C CYS A 274 -4.12 3.03 -22.07
N LEU A 275 -4.12 1.74 -22.40
CA LEU A 275 -4.26 0.66 -21.42
C LEU A 275 -2.93 -0.08 -21.31
N ILE A 276 -2.35 -0.13 -20.12
CA ILE A 276 -1.13 -0.91 -19.84
C ILE A 276 -1.56 -2.26 -19.29
N VAL A 277 -1.11 -3.35 -19.91
CA VAL A 277 -1.41 -4.71 -19.47
C VAL A 277 -0.12 -5.45 -19.16
N LEU A 278 0.09 -5.81 -17.89
CA LEU A 278 1.20 -6.64 -17.43
C LEU A 278 0.68 -8.04 -17.10
N SER A 279 1.37 -9.08 -17.55
CA SER A 279 0.93 -10.47 -17.37
C SER A 279 2.08 -11.42 -17.01
N GLY A 280 1.89 -12.20 -15.96
CA GLY A 280 2.78 -13.27 -15.50
C GLY A 280 2.23 -14.67 -15.78
N GLY A 281 3.04 -15.70 -15.51
CA GLY A 281 2.67 -17.10 -15.69
C GLY A 281 2.41 -17.52 -17.14
N ALA A 282 2.09 -18.80 -17.35
CA ALA A 282 1.72 -19.31 -18.66
C ALA A 282 0.33 -18.82 -19.10
N PRO A 283 0.08 -18.57 -20.40
CA PRO A 283 -1.24 -18.20 -20.89
C PRO A 283 -2.32 -19.20 -20.45
N GLY A 284 -3.42 -18.70 -19.88
CA GLY A 284 -4.53 -19.53 -19.42
C GLY A 284 -4.31 -20.24 -18.08
N ALA A 285 -3.11 -20.17 -17.50
CA ALA A 285 -2.84 -20.77 -16.20
C ALA A 285 -3.64 -20.09 -15.09
N LYS A 286 -3.98 -20.88 -14.07
CA LYS A 286 -4.63 -20.44 -12.84
C LYS A 286 -3.60 -20.42 -11.70
N ASP A 287 -3.77 -19.50 -10.77
CA ASP A 287 -2.99 -19.49 -9.53
C ASP A 287 -3.32 -20.72 -8.66
N PRO A 288 -2.58 -20.98 -7.57
CA PRO A 288 -2.84 -22.11 -6.66
C PRO A 288 -4.23 -22.15 -6.03
N LEU A 289 -4.99 -21.04 -6.09
CA LEU A 289 -6.37 -20.94 -5.61
C LEU A 289 -7.39 -21.12 -6.73
N GLY A 290 -6.95 -21.48 -7.93
CA GLY A 290 -7.81 -21.71 -9.09
C GLY A 290 -8.27 -20.43 -9.79
N ARG A 291 -7.64 -19.28 -9.50
CA ARG A 291 -8.05 -17.97 -10.01
C ARG A 291 -7.22 -17.55 -11.22
N ARG A 292 -7.83 -16.72 -12.06
CA ARG A 292 -7.13 -15.81 -12.97
C ARG A 292 -7.36 -14.41 -12.44
N LEU A 293 -6.57 -14.04 -11.44
CA LEU A 293 -6.69 -12.76 -10.76
C LEU A 293 -6.21 -11.62 -11.68
N ALA A 294 -7.06 -10.62 -11.87
CA ALA A 294 -6.67 -9.37 -12.52
C ALA A 294 -6.84 -8.19 -11.56
N MET A 295 -5.76 -7.42 -11.41
CA MET A 295 -5.71 -6.20 -10.62
C MET A 295 -5.86 -5.02 -11.58
N VAL A 296 -6.86 -4.17 -11.38
CA VAL A 296 -7.20 -3.05 -12.28
C VAL A 296 -6.96 -1.74 -11.56
N GLY A 297 -6.21 -0.81 -12.15
CA GLY A 297 -5.82 0.44 -11.48
C GLY A 297 -6.30 1.68 -12.21
N LYS A 298 -6.88 2.63 -11.46
CA LYS A 298 -7.18 4.00 -11.94
C LYS A 298 -5.86 4.75 -12.18
N GLY A 299 -5.63 5.18 -13.42
CA GLY A 299 -4.40 5.83 -13.86
C GLY A 299 -4.63 7.23 -14.44
N VAL A 300 -5.30 8.11 -13.69
CA VAL A 300 -5.46 9.50 -14.12
C VAL A 300 -4.17 10.24 -13.78
N CYS A 301 -3.36 10.52 -14.79
CA CYS A 301 -2.02 11.11 -14.63
C CYS A 301 -2.08 12.53 -14.04
N PHE A 302 -3.14 13.25 -14.41
CA PHE A 302 -3.58 14.50 -13.81
C PHE A 302 -5.09 14.65 -14.01
N ASP A 303 -5.78 15.12 -12.97
CA ASP A 303 -7.23 15.30 -12.97
C ASP A 303 -7.61 16.75 -12.70
N THR A 304 -7.95 17.48 -13.76
CA THR A 304 -8.52 18.83 -13.63
C THR A 304 -10.03 18.80 -13.33
N GLY A 305 -10.66 17.63 -13.46
CA GLY A 305 -12.11 17.45 -13.56
C GLY A 305 -12.69 17.65 -14.97
N GLY A 306 -11.88 18.05 -15.96
CA GLY A 306 -12.34 18.31 -17.32
C GLY A 306 -13.20 19.57 -17.40
N ILE A 307 -14.34 19.49 -18.09
CA ILE A 307 -15.29 20.62 -18.19
C ILE A 307 -15.95 20.92 -16.84
N SER A 308 -16.22 19.90 -16.03
CA SER A 308 -16.61 20.00 -14.62
C SER A 308 -15.39 20.33 -13.74
N ILE A 309 -14.75 21.46 -14.01
CA ILE A 309 -13.43 21.83 -13.48
C ILE A 309 -13.40 21.88 -11.94
N LYS A 310 -12.34 21.33 -11.35
CA LYS A 310 -12.06 21.43 -9.91
C LYS A 310 -11.66 22.87 -9.52
N PRO A 311 -11.87 23.27 -8.25
CA PRO A 311 -11.28 24.50 -7.72
C PRO A 311 -9.75 24.49 -7.83
N ALA A 312 -9.14 25.68 -7.87
CA ALA A 312 -7.68 25.82 -7.92
C ALA A 312 -6.99 25.29 -6.66
N ASP A 313 -7.64 25.44 -5.49
CA ASP A 313 -7.09 24.99 -4.21
C ASP A 313 -6.92 23.46 -4.17
N GLY A 314 -5.69 23.01 -3.95
CA GLY A 314 -5.33 21.60 -3.88
C GLY A 314 -5.26 20.87 -5.24
N MET A 315 -5.49 21.55 -6.37
CA MET A 315 -5.45 20.91 -7.69
C MET A 315 -4.07 20.33 -8.03
N GLU A 316 -2.98 20.88 -7.47
CA GLU A 316 -1.63 20.34 -7.65
C GLU A 316 -1.46 18.92 -7.08
N GLU A 317 -2.33 18.52 -6.15
CA GLU A 317 -2.36 17.16 -5.60
C GLU A 317 -2.98 16.15 -6.56
N MET A 318 -3.68 16.59 -7.62
CA MET A 318 -4.32 15.69 -8.59
C MET A 318 -3.33 14.93 -9.48
N LYS A 319 -2.03 15.25 -9.40
CA LYS A 319 -0.98 14.35 -9.88
C LYS A 319 -0.98 13.00 -9.15
N MET A 320 -1.59 12.90 -7.97
CA MET A 320 -1.68 11.67 -7.19
C MET A 320 -2.80 10.75 -7.68
N ASP A 321 -3.60 11.16 -8.66
CA ASP A 321 -4.79 10.43 -9.11
C ASP A 321 -4.50 9.18 -9.96
N LYS A 322 -3.20 8.87 -10.11
CA LYS A 322 -2.65 7.65 -10.73
C LYS A 322 -2.20 6.58 -9.72
N ASN A 323 -2.35 6.81 -8.41
CA ASN A 323 -1.83 5.89 -7.39
C ASN A 323 -2.34 4.45 -7.55
N GLY A 324 -3.61 4.25 -7.94
CA GLY A 324 -4.19 2.93 -8.17
C GLY A 324 -3.48 2.16 -9.29
N ALA A 325 -3.27 2.80 -10.44
CA ALA A 325 -2.52 2.24 -11.57
C ALA A 325 -1.09 1.85 -11.19
N ILE A 326 -0.37 2.75 -10.50
CA ILE A 326 1.01 2.45 -10.09
C ILE A 326 1.04 1.28 -9.10
N ALA A 327 0.11 1.23 -8.13
CA ALA A 327 0.03 0.16 -7.14
C ALA A 327 -0.18 -1.21 -7.78
N VAL A 328 -1.10 -1.35 -8.74
CA VAL A 328 -1.35 -2.64 -9.41
C VAL A 328 -0.17 -3.10 -10.28
N MET A 329 0.51 -2.16 -10.96
CA MET A 329 1.67 -2.47 -11.80
C MET A 329 2.85 -2.95 -10.96
N GLU A 330 3.20 -2.22 -9.89
CA GLU A 330 4.29 -2.62 -9.01
C GLU A 330 3.93 -3.85 -8.15
N ALA A 331 2.66 -4.08 -7.82
CA ALA A 331 2.22 -5.31 -7.17
C ALA A 331 2.50 -6.51 -8.08
N ALA A 332 2.10 -6.46 -9.36
CA ALA A 332 2.41 -7.52 -10.32
C ALA A 332 3.92 -7.74 -10.47
N ALA A 333 4.71 -6.66 -10.57
CA ALA A 333 6.17 -6.76 -10.65
C ALA A 333 6.81 -7.34 -9.38
N THR A 334 6.22 -7.08 -8.21
CA THR A 334 6.68 -7.63 -6.93
C THR A 334 6.33 -9.11 -6.82
N ILE A 335 5.11 -9.50 -7.23
CA ILE A 335 4.67 -10.89 -7.30
C ILE A 335 5.58 -11.70 -8.23
N ALA A 336 5.94 -11.17 -9.41
CA ALA A 336 6.83 -11.85 -10.34
C ALA A 336 8.26 -12.04 -9.80
N GLN A 337 8.74 -11.17 -8.91
CA GLN A 337 10.03 -11.37 -8.23
C GLN A 337 9.94 -12.42 -7.12
N LEU A 338 8.81 -12.49 -6.42
CA LEU A 338 8.58 -13.47 -5.35
C LEU A 338 8.29 -14.88 -5.90
N ASP A 339 7.57 -14.96 -7.02
CA ASP A 339 7.14 -16.19 -7.69
C ASP A 339 7.07 -15.96 -9.22
N PRO A 340 8.19 -16.11 -9.95
CA PRO A 340 8.30 -15.81 -11.39
C PRO A 340 7.34 -16.58 -12.33
N GLY A 341 6.66 -17.61 -11.82
CA GLY A 341 5.67 -18.38 -12.56
C GLY A 341 4.22 -18.04 -12.24
N ARG A 342 3.96 -17.18 -11.24
CA ARG A 342 2.61 -16.89 -10.74
C ARG A 342 1.72 -16.30 -11.84
N PRO A 343 0.58 -16.94 -12.16
CA PRO A 343 -0.42 -16.34 -13.05
C PRO A 343 -1.03 -15.11 -12.39
N ILE A 344 -0.83 -13.95 -13.01
CA ILE A 344 -1.34 -12.67 -12.53
C ILE A 344 -1.49 -11.70 -13.71
N HIS A 345 -2.51 -10.85 -13.65
CA HIS A 345 -2.69 -9.75 -14.58
C HIS A 345 -2.77 -8.42 -13.82
N ALA A 346 -2.10 -7.39 -14.32
CA ALA A 346 -2.33 -6.00 -13.93
C ALA A 346 -2.77 -5.19 -15.15
N VAL A 347 -3.83 -4.42 -15.01
CA VAL A 347 -4.42 -3.57 -16.05
C VAL A 347 -4.50 -2.14 -15.52
N ALA A 348 -3.72 -1.22 -16.08
CA ALA A 348 -3.73 0.18 -15.67
C ALA A 348 -4.35 1.04 -16.78
N ALA A 349 -5.47 1.68 -16.46
CA ALA A 349 -6.20 2.57 -17.37
C ALA A 349 -5.61 3.97 -17.28
N MET A 350 -4.77 4.34 -18.23
CA MET A 350 -3.99 5.56 -18.19
C MET A 350 -4.63 6.65 -19.05
N VAL A 351 -4.95 7.77 -18.42
CA VAL A 351 -5.53 8.95 -19.06
C VAL A 351 -4.96 10.22 -18.45
N GLU A 352 -5.25 11.36 -19.06
CA GLU A 352 -5.15 12.67 -18.42
C GLU A 352 -6.49 13.39 -18.65
N ASN A 353 -7.15 13.85 -17.58
CA ASN A 353 -8.46 14.47 -17.66
C ASN A 353 -8.31 16.00 -17.72
N MET A 354 -8.48 16.57 -18.91
CA MET A 354 -8.20 17.98 -19.22
C MET A 354 -9.41 18.68 -19.85
N PRO A 355 -9.68 19.97 -19.56
CA PRO A 355 -10.52 20.80 -20.40
C PRO A 355 -9.78 21.12 -21.71
N GLY A 356 -10.52 21.14 -22.82
CA GLY A 356 -10.00 21.30 -24.17
C GLY A 356 -11.12 21.30 -25.20
N SER A 357 -10.82 21.66 -26.44
CA SER A 357 -11.81 21.73 -27.54
C SER A 357 -12.47 20.39 -27.85
N HIS A 358 -11.83 19.28 -27.49
CA HIS A 358 -12.30 17.92 -27.72
C HIS A 358 -12.80 17.23 -26.44
N SER A 359 -12.80 17.91 -25.30
CA SER A 359 -13.19 17.28 -24.03
C SER A 359 -14.62 16.76 -24.05
N THR A 360 -14.84 15.73 -23.24
CA THR A 360 -16.20 15.29 -22.93
C THR A 360 -16.93 16.38 -22.17
N ARG A 361 -18.24 16.49 -22.42
CA ARG A 361 -19.11 17.49 -21.80
C ARG A 361 -20.17 16.79 -20.94
N PRO A 362 -20.63 17.43 -19.85
CA PRO A 362 -21.85 17.02 -19.19
C PRO A 362 -23.01 16.87 -20.19
N GLY A 363 -23.67 15.70 -20.21
CA GLY A 363 -24.74 15.32 -21.14
C GLY A 363 -24.28 14.49 -22.34
N ASP A 364 -22.98 14.33 -22.58
CA ASP A 364 -22.49 13.39 -23.61
C ASP A 364 -22.87 11.95 -23.20
N VAL A 365 -23.36 11.15 -24.14
CA VAL A 365 -23.63 9.72 -23.94
C VAL A 365 -22.60 8.89 -24.70
N VAL A 366 -21.96 7.97 -24.00
CA VAL A 366 -20.90 7.12 -24.55
C VAL A 366 -21.27 5.64 -24.43
N THR A 367 -20.75 4.82 -25.33
CA THR A 367 -20.92 3.36 -25.27
C THR A 367 -19.68 2.76 -24.61
N ALA A 368 -19.88 2.10 -23.48
CA ALA A 368 -18.85 1.34 -22.79
C ALA A 368 -18.44 0.09 -23.57
N LEU A 369 -17.27 -0.47 -23.24
CA LEU A 369 -16.76 -1.70 -23.84
C LEU A 369 -17.73 -2.86 -23.66
N ASN A 370 -18.53 -2.88 -22.58
CA ASN A 370 -19.53 -3.92 -22.36
C ASN A 370 -20.83 -3.73 -23.18
N GLY A 371 -20.94 -2.64 -23.95
CA GLY A 371 -22.10 -2.28 -24.76
C GLY A 371 -23.10 -1.37 -24.07
N LYS A 372 -22.98 -1.15 -22.75
CA LYS A 372 -23.88 -0.25 -22.01
C LYS A 372 -23.65 1.21 -22.42
N ARG A 373 -24.73 1.98 -22.51
CA ARG A 373 -24.69 3.42 -22.77
C ARG A 373 -24.67 4.17 -21.45
N VAL A 374 -23.69 5.05 -21.27
CA VAL A 374 -23.50 5.84 -20.05
C VAL A 374 -23.61 7.32 -20.39
N GLU A 375 -24.52 8.03 -19.72
CA GLU A 375 -24.56 9.49 -19.75
C GLU A 375 -23.52 10.06 -18.78
N ILE A 376 -22.66 10.93 -19.29
CA ILE A 376 -21.63 11.57 -18.48
C ILE A 376 -22.22 12.90 -17.99
N THR A 377 -22.68 12.95 -16.74
CA THR A 377 -23.27 14.16 -16.15
C THR A 377 -22.28 14.99 -15.34
N ASN A 378 -21.13 14.40 -14.97
CA ASN A 378 -20.01 15.11 -14.35
C ASN A 378 -18.70 14.52 -14.87
N THR A 379 -17.84 15.35 -15.48
CA THR A 379 -16.56 14.92 -16.05
C THR A 379 -15.45 14.75 -15.01
N ASP A 380 -15.70 15.14 -13.76
CA ASP A 380 -14.87 14.89 -12.57
C ASP A 380 -15.21 13.56 -11.88
N ALA A 381 -16.12 12.79 -12.48
CA ALA A 381 -16.41 11.42 -12.12
C ALA A 381 -15.85 10.47 -13.21
N GLU A 382 -14.62 10.74 -13.63
CA GLU A 382 -13.89 10.08 -14.72
C GLU A 382 -13.29 8.73 -14.34
N GLY A 383 -12.83 8.58 -13.09
CA GLY A 383 -12.13 7.37 -12.64
C GLY A 383 -12.96 6.10 -12.83
N ARG A 384 -14.27 6.18 -12.54
CA ARG A 384 -15.19 5.03 -12.70
C ARG A 384 -15.41 4.67 -14.17
N LEU A 385 -15.34 5.65 -15.08
CA LEU A 385 -15.49 5.46 -16.52
C LEU A 385 -14.31 4.64 -17.06
N ILE A 386 -13.08 5.06 -16.75
CA ILE A 386 -11.88 4.36 -17.23
C ILE A 386 -11.75 2.96 -16.62
N LEU A 387 -12.18 2.79 -15.36
CA LEU A 387 -12.18 1.50 -14.67
C LEU A 387 -13.20 0.53 -15.28
N GLY A 388 -14.41 0.99 -15.61
CA GLY A 388 -15.45 0.11 -16.18
C GLY A 388 -15.02 -0.55 -17.50
N ASP A 389 -14.36 0.21 -18.39
CA ASP A 389 -13.80 -0.34 -19.63
C ASP A 389 -12.61 -1.27 -19.34
N ALA A 390 -11.74 -0.93 -18.40
CA ALA A 390 -10.56 -1.74 -18.05
C ALA A 390 -10.92 -3.07 -17.37
N MET A 391 -11.94 -3.08 -16.51
CA MET A 391 -12.50 -4.28 -15.89
C MET A 391 -13.14 -5.18 -16.94
N THR A 392 -13.95 -4.60 -17.83
CA THR A 392 -14.54 -5.32 -18.95
C THR A 392 -13.46 -5.94 -19.86
N PHE A 393 -12.39 -5.19 -20.13
CA PHE A 393 -11.24 -5.70 -20.88
C PHE A 393 -10.58 -6.88 -20.16
N ALA A 394 -10.36 -6.79 -18.85
CA ALA A 394 -9.74 -7.87 -18.07
C ALA A 394 -10.58 -9.16 -18.11
N GLU A 395 -11.91 -9.07 -17.97
CA GLU A 395 -12.78 -10.24 -18.09
C GLU A 395 -12.78 -10.82 -19.51
N ARG A 396 -12.89 -9.98 -20.54
CA ARG A 396 -13.06 -10.46 -21.92
C ARG A 396 -11.78 -10.95 -22.57
N GLU A 397 -10.72 -10.16 -22.47
CA GLU A 397 -9.46 -10.41 -23.19
C GLU A 397 -8.50 -11.27 -22.36
N LEU A 398 -8.46 -11.04 -21.04
CA LEU A 398 -7.60 -11.80 -20.13
C LEU A 398 -8.32 -12.99 -19.49
N LYS A 399 -9.63 -13.16 -19.75
CA LYS A 399 -10.47 -14.21 -19.14
C LYS A 399 -10.29 -14.25 -17.62
N ALA A 400 -10.21 -13.07 -17.01
CA ALA A 400 -10.08 -12.93 -15.57
C ALA A 400 -11.29 -13.60 -14.90
N THR A 401 -11.04 -14.32 -13.81
CA THR A 401 -12.10 -14.94 -13.00
C THR A 401 -12.31 -14.23 -11.68
N HIS A 402 -11.40 -13.34 -11.29
CA HIS A 402 -11.48 -12.53 -10.09
C HIS A 402 -10.89 -11.15 -10.42
N LEU A 403 -11.56 -10.08 -10.00
CA LEU A 403 -11.15 -8.70 -10.23
C LEU A 403 -10.91 -7.98 -8.91
N VAL A 404 -9.81 -7.26 -8.80
CA VAL A 404 -9.65 -6.22 -7.76
C VAL A 404 -9.33 -4.92 -8.43
N ASP A 405 -10.19 -3.92 -8.33
CA ASP A 405 -9.87 -2.58 -8.79
C ASP A 405 -9.39 -1.68 -7.64
N VAL A 406 -8.43 -0.81 -7.93
CA VAL A 406 -7.80 0.09 -6.97
C VAL A 406 -7.81 1.50 -7.52
N SER A 407 -8.33 2.45 -6.74
CA SER A 407 -8.51 3.82 -7.22
C SER A 407 -8.59 4.87 -6.13
N THR A 408 -8.10 6.06 -6.46
CA THR A 408 -8.39 7.31 -5.73
C THR A 408 -9.73 7.85 -6.23
N LEU A 409 -10.84 7.20 -5.88
CA LEU A 409 -12.09 7.38 -6.63
C LEU A 409 -12.97 8.48 -6.06
N THR A 410 -13.15 8.54 -4.74
CA THR A 410 -14.12 9.48 -4.16
C THR A 410 -13.53 10.29 -3.01
N GLY A 411 -13.73 11.61 -3.07
CA GLY A 411 -13.44 12.48 -1.92
C GLY A 411 -14.28 12.15 -0.68
N ILE A 412 -15.41 11.46 -0.85
CA ILE A 412 -16.26 11.01 0.26
C ILE A 412 -15.62 9.88 1.06
N ALA A 413 -14.86 8.96 0.44
CA ALA A 413 -14.10 7.97 1.20
C ALA A 413 -13.14 8.64 2.20
N TYR A 414 -12.40 9.68 1.76
CA TYR A 414 -11.56 10.48 2.65
C TYR A 414 -12.38 11.24 3.71
N ALA A 415 -13.50 11.86 3.33
CA ALA A 415 -14.34 12.59 4.29
C ALA A 415 -14.94 11.68 5.38
N ALA A 416 -15.21 10.41 5.05
CA ALA A 416 -15.78 9.44 5.99
C ALA A 416 -14.71 8.74 6.85
N TYR A 417 -13.59 8.33 6.26
CA TYR A 417 -12.61 7.44 6.88
C TYR A 417 -11.22 8.07 7.13
N GLY A 418 -11.00 9.30 6.66
CA GLY A 418 -9.74 10.00 6.83
C GLY A 418 -8.59 9.38 6.03
N GLY A 419 -7.36 9.51 6.55
CA GLY A 419 -6.13 9.08 5.88
C GLY A 419 -5.56 7.74 6.32
N GLU A 420 -6.27 7.00 7.18
CA GLU A 420 -5.76 5.77 7.81
C GLU A 420 -6.54 4.51 7.42
N VAL A 421 -7.79 4.67 6.96
CA VAL A 421 -8.69 3.59 6.57
C VAL A 421 -9.17 3.82 5.14
N ALA A 422 -8.99 2.84 4.27
CA ALA A 422 -9.53 2.84 2.92
C ALA A 422 -10.96 2.28 2.91
N ALA A 423 -11.80 2.74 1.98
CA ALA A 423 -13.14 2.18 1.81
C ALA A 423 -13.09 1.01 0.82
N ASP A 424 -13.90 -0.02 1.05
CA ASP A 424 -14.02 -1.12 0.09
C ASP A 424 -15.48 -1.57 -0.11
N CYS A 425 -15.73 -2.22 -1.25
CA CYS A 425 -16.97 -2.94 -1.48
C CYS A 425 -16.74 -4.07 -2.49
N GLY A 426 -17.64 -5.05 -2.55
CA GLY A 426 -17.54 -6.14 -3.50
C GLY A 426 -18.87 -6.85 -3.75
N ASN A 427 -18.85 -7.78 -4.70
CA ASN A 427 -20.03 -8.56 -5.08
C ASN A 427 -20.00 -10.02 -4.57
N ASP A 428 -18.90 -10.45 -3.93
CA ASP A 428 -18.70 -11.82 -3.43
C ASP A 428 -18.11 -11.79 -2.02
N ALA A 429 -18.84 -12.36 -1.06
CA ALA A 429 -18.47 -12.32 0.35
C ALA A 429 -17.20 -13.15 0.67
N ALA A 430 -16.99 -14.27 -0.02
CA ALA A 430 -15.82 -15.12 0.22
C ALA A 430 -14.53 -14.45 -0.27
N PHE A 431 -14.61 -13.79 -1.43
CA PHE A 431 -13.48 -13.03 -1.97
C PHE A 431 -13.20 -11.76 -1.16
N GLN A 432 -14.23 -11.13 -0.60
CA GLN A 432 -14.08 -10.02 0.34
C GLN A 432 -13.34 -10.44 1.62
N ASP A 433 -13.71 -11.57 2.22
CA ASP A 433 -13.01 -12.13 3.38
C ASP A 433 -11.54 -12.43 3.05
N GLU A 434 -11.27 -12.99 1.87
CA GLU A 434 -9.91 -13.25 1.38
C GLU A 434 -9.09 -11.96 1.30
N LEU A 435 -9.64 -10.91 0.68
CA LEU A 435 -9.01 -9.60 0.58
C LEU A 435 -8.72 -9.00 1.96
N HIS A 436 -9.69 -9.02 2.87
CA HIS A 436 -9.50 -8.46 4.21
C HIS A 436 -8.42 -9.19 4.99
N LEU A 437 -8.30 -10.52 4.84
CA LEU A 437 -7.22 -11.29 5.45
C LEU A 437 -5.85 -10.95 4.82
N ALA A 438 -5.79 -10.76 3.51
CA ALA A 438 -4.58 -10.28 2.84
C ALA A 438 -4.19 -8.87 3.29
N ALA A 439 -5.15 -7.96 3.44
CA ALA A 439 -4.92 -6.59 3.89
C ALA A 439 -4.40 -6.52 5.33
N ARG A 440 -5.00 -7.32 6.22
CA ARG A 440 -4.50 -7.50 7.59
C ARG A 440 -3.06 -8.01 7.57
N THR A 441 -2.77 -9.01 6.72
CA THR A 441 -1.42 -9.55 6.56
C THR A 441 -0.42 -8.47 6.12
N ALA A 442 -0.85 -7.62 5.19
CA ALA A 442 -0.06 -6.50 4.66
C ALA A 442 0.11 -5.33 5.63
N GLY A 443 -0.78 -5.19 6.64
CA GLY A 443 -0.82 -4.07 7.57
C GLY A 443 -1.57 -2.85 7.04
N GLU A 444 -2.60 -3.07 6.21
CA GLU A 444 -3.49 -2.05 5.64
C GLU A 444 -4.94 -2.26 6.07
N VAL A 445 -5.66 -1.16 6.35
CA VAL A 445 -7.03 -1.19 6.86
C VAL A 445 -8.00 -0.82 5.74
N TYR A 446 -8.94 -1.72 5.47
CA TYR A 446 -10.08 -1.48 4.60
C TYR A 446 -11.36 -1.65 5.43
N TRP A 447 -12.35 -0.79 5.17
CA TRP A 447 -13.64 -0.87 5.82
C TRP A 447 -14.77 -0.94 4.78
N PRO A 448 -15.63 -1.97 4.86
CA PRO A 448 -16.59 -2.21 3.80
C PRO A 448 -17.80 -1.28 3.92
N TYR A 449 -18.27 -0.80 2.77
CA TYR A 449 -19.56 -0.12 2.64
C TYR A 449 -20.53 -0.95 1.77
N PRO A 450 -21.85 -0.83 1.99
CA PRO A 450 -22.81 -1.67 1.32
C PRO A 450 -23.05 -1.24 -0.14
N LEU A 451 -23.25 -2.21 -1.03
CA LEU A 451 -23.78 -1.99 -2.38
C LEU A 451 -25.31 -1.94 -2.36
N ALA A 452 -25.87 -0.96 -1.64
CA ALA A 452 -27.30 -0.84 -1.39
C ALA A 452 -28.08 -0.45 -2.66
N SER A 453 -28.88 -1.38 -3.20
CA SER A 453 -29.64 -1.20 -4.44
C SER A 453 -30.65 -0.05 -4.41
N ALA A 454 -31.08 0.38 -3.22
CA ALA A 454 -31.95 1.53 -3.03
C ALA A 454 -31.43 2.82 -3.70
N TYR A 455 -30.11 2.95 -3.86
CA TYR A 455 -29.48 4.10 -4.51
C TYR A 455 -29.33 3.98 -6.04
N LYS A 456 -29.74 2.86 -6.66
CA LYS A 456 -29.65 2.70 -8.13
C LYS A 456 -30.50 3.71 -8.88
N LYS A 457 -31.70 4.04 -8.36
CA LYS A 457 -32.60 5.04 -8.97
C LYS A 457 -31.93 6.41 -9.15
N ASN A 458 -30.98 6.76 -8.29
CA ASN A 458 -30.21 8.00 -8.38
C ASN A 458 -29.15 7.98 -9.50
N MET A 459 -29.05 6.89 -10.25
CA MET A 459 -28.23 6.74 -11.45
C MET A 459 -29.10 6.66 -12.72
N ASP A 460 -30.43 6.75 -12.61
CA ASP A 460 -31.33 6.73 -13.76
C ASP A 460 -31.11 7.99 -14.61
N THR A 461 -31.29 7.84 -15.93
CA THR A 461 -31.31 8.93 -16.89
C THR A 461 -32.32 8.61 -18.00
N TRP A 462 -32.75 9.64 -18.73
CA TRP A 462 -33.66 9.51 -19.86
C TRP A 462 -32.93 9.26 -21.20
N SER A 463 -31.60 9.39 -21.24
CA SER A 463 -30.81 9.43 -22.48
C SER A 463 -29.88 8.21 -22.71
N ALA A 464 -29.69 7.38 -21.67
CA ALA A 464 -28.76 6.25 -21.64
C ALA A 464 -29.23 5.15 -20.66
N ASP A 465 -28.46 4.08 -20.46
CA ASP A 465 -28.82 3.02 -19.52
C ASP A 465 -28.69 3.51 -18.06
N PHE A 466 -27.71 4.38 -17.78
CA PHE A 466 -27.50 5.05 -16.50
C PHE A 466 -26.54 6.25 -16.67
N GLN A 467 -26.50 7.14 -15.68
CA GLN A 467 -25.55 8.25 -15.61
C GLN A 467 -24.35 7.94 -14.71
N ASN A 468 -23.20 8.55 -15.00
CA ASN A 468 -21.96 8.32 -14.26
C ASN A 468 -21.94 8.98 -12.88
N SER A 469 -22.71 10.03 -12.69
CA SER A 469 -22.79 10.80 -11.45
C SER A 469 -24.24 11.13 -11.09
N GLY A 470 -24.44 11.90 -10.02
CA GLY A 470 -25.75 12.42 -9.63
C GLY A 470 -25.63 13.36 -8.43
N THR A 471 -26.53 13.28 -7.46
CA THR A 471 -26.49 14.14 -6.25
C THR A 471 -25.25 13.89 -5.38
N ARG A 472 -25.02 14.62 -4.28
CA ARG A 472 -23.91 14.31 -3.36
C ARG A 472 -24.19 13.08 -2.49
N GLU A 473 -25.47 12.81 -2.25
CA GLU A 473 -25.98 11.74 -1.40
C GLU A 473 -25.45 10.37 -1.82
N ALA A 474 -24.96 9.60 -0.84
CA ALA A 474 -24.48 8.23 -1.02
C ALA A 474 -23.54 8.03 -2.22
N SER A 475 -22.75 9.06 -2.58
CA SER A 475 -21.91 9.02 -3.78
C SER A 475 -20.83 7.94 -3.72
N LEU A 476 -20.31 7.61 -2.53
CA LEU A 476 -19.43 6.45 -2.32
C LEU A 476 -20.12 5.14 -2.74
N ILE A 477 -21.32 4.89 -2.21
CA ILE A 477 -22.12 3.69 -2.54
C ILE A 477 -22.45 3.64 -4.03
N ARG A 478 -22.87 4.77 -4.63
CA ARG A 478 -23.20 4.83 -6.06
C ARG A 478 -21.99 4.64 -6.96
N SER A 479 -20.79 5.01 -6.51
CA SER A 479 -19.55 4.71 -7.25
C SER A 479 -19.30 3.20 -7.30
N GLY A 480 -19.50 2.50 -6.18
CA GLY A 480 -19.46 1.04 -6.15
C GLY A 480 -20.55 0.38 -7.01
N LEU A 481 -21.78 0.92 -6.97
CA LEU A 481 -22.87 0.44 -7.83
C LEU A 481 -22.58 0.64 -9.32
N PHE A 482 -21.99 1.78 -9.70
CA PHE A 482 -21.54 2.04 -11.07
C PHE A 482 -20.53 0.98 -11.52
N LEU A 483 -19.48 0.73 -10.74
CA LEU A 483 -18.44 -0.24 -11.09
C LEU A 483 -18.97 -1.68 -11.17
N LYS A 484 -19.92 -2.04 -10.29
CA LYS A 484 -20.60 -3.35 -10.31
C LYS A 484 -21.25 -3.66 -11.67
N GLU A 485 -21.68 -2.65 -12.42
CA GLU A 485 -22.27 -2.84 -13.76
C GLU A 485 -21.27 -3.36 -14.81
N PHE A 486 -19.98 -3.42 -14.48
CA PHE A 486 -18.86 -3.85 -15.34
C PHE A 486 -18.11 -5.08 -14.83
N ALA A 487 -18.62 -5.74 -13.78
CA ALA A 487 -18.07 -6.98 -13.25
C ALA A 487 -19.11 -8.11 -13.31
N THR A 488 -18.77 -9.22 -13.97
CA THR A 488 -19.59 -10.45 -14.00
C THR A 488 -19.01 -11.58 -13.16
N VAL A 489 -17.77 -11.41 -12.68
CA VAL A 489 -17.06 -12.37 -11.82
C VAL A 489 -16.88 -11.81 -10.40
N PRO A 490 -16.42 -12.61 -9.40
CA PRO A 490 -16.05 -12.09 -8.09
C PRO A 490 -15.15 -10.87 -8.18
N TRP A 491 -15.56 -9.78 -7.54
CA TRP A 491 -14.97 -8.47 -7.68
C TRP A 491 -14.93 -7.71 -6.36
N MET A 492 -13.80 -7.04 -6.13
CA MET A 492 -13.59 -6.07 -5.05
C MET A 492 -13.13 -4.74 -5.62
N HIS A 493 -13.63 -3.65 -5.03
CA HIS A 493 -13.19 -2.28 -5.26
C HIS A 493 -12.53 -1.72 -4.01
N LEU A 494 -11.34 -1.14 -4.19
CA LEU A 494 -10.58 -0.46 -3.14
C LEU A 494 -10.52 1.04 -3.44
N ASP A 495 -11.29 1.84 -2.70
CA ASP A 495 -11.19 3.30 -2.74
C ASP A 495 -10.11 3.77 -1.76
N ILE A 496 -8.93 4.02 -2.31
CA ILE A 496 -7.75 4.49 -1.60
C ILE A 496 -7.61 6.01 -1.62
N ALA A 497 -8.65 6.78 -2.00
CA ALA A 497 -8.59 8.25 -2.07
C ALA A 497 -8.05 8.90 -0.77
N GLY A 498 -8.38 8.32 0.39
CA GLY A 498 -7.87 8.80 1.67
C GLY A 498 -6.47 8.30 2.04
N THR A 499 -6.13 7.07 1.69
CA THR A 499 -4.90 6.40 2.16
C THR A 499 -3.75 6.46 1.15
N ALA A 500 -4.00 6.83 -0.12
CA ALA A 500 -3.01 6.81 -1.19
C ALA A 500 -1.82 7.75 -0.96
N TYR A 501 -2.02 8.88 -0.27
CA TYR A 501 -0.97 9.85 0.00
C TYR A 501 -1.22 10.67 1.27
N ARG A 502 -0.14 11.21 1.84
CA ARG A 502 -0.19 12.13 2.98
C ARG A 502 0.08 13.56 2.54
N ARG A 503 -0.65 14.50 3.14
CA ARG A 503 -0.41 15.95 3.00
C ARG A 503 0.64 16.48 3.98
N THR A 504 0.74 15.83 5.13
CA THR A 504 1.67 16.18 6.20
C THR A 504 2.61 15.03 6.52
N ALA A 505 3.80 15.36 7.03
CA ALA A 505 4.71 14.36 7.55
C ALA A 505 4.18 13.77 8.86
N ALA A 506 4.45 12.49 9.07
CA ALA A 506 4.29 11.75 10.31
C ALA A 506 5.66 11.25 10.81
N PRO A 507 5.79 10.81 12.07
CA PRO A 507 7.04 10.24 12.58
C PRO A 507 7.59 9.10 11.71
N PHE A 508 6.71 8.35 11.03
CA PHE A 508 7.02 7.16 10.25
C PHE A 508 6.98 7.36 8.73
N ALA A 509 6.52 8.51 8.21
CA ALA A 509 6.39 8.75 6.76
C ALA A 509 6.37 10.25 6.43
N GLY A 510 6.82 10.65 5.24
CA GLY A 510 6.73 12.02 4.76
C GLY A 510 5.45 12.34 3.98
N ARG A 511 5.42 13.53 3.36
CA ARG A 511 4.37 13.95 2.42
C ARG A 511 4.50 13.16 1.11
N GLY A 512 3.37 12.87 0.46
CA GLY A 512 3.30 12.14 -0.81
C GLY A 512 2.75 10.74 -0.64
N SER A 513 2.92 9.91 -1.68
CA SER A 513 2.34 8.58 -1.77
C SER A 513 2.77 7.69 -0.60
N THR A 514 1.83 6.92 -0.09
CA THR A 514 2.04 5.92 0.95
C THR A 514 2.39 4.55 0.37
N GLY A 515 2.16 4.34 -0.94
CA GLY A 515 2.21 3.04 -1.58
C GLY A 515 1.01 2.15 -1.22
N ALA A 516 -0.13 2.73 -0.85
CA ALA A 516 -1.33 2.01 -0.46
C ALA A 516 -1.76 0.96 -1.50
N ALA A 517 -2.41 -0.11 -1.04
CA ALA A 517 -2.88 -1.27 -1.79
C ALA A 517 -1.79 -2.19 -2.35
N HIS A 518 -0.59 -1.69 -2.68
CA HIS A 518 0.52 -2.52 -3.17
C HIS A 518 0.77 -3.77 -2.31
N PRO A 519 1.04 -3.66 -1.00
CA PRO A 519 1.36 -4.84 -0.20
C PRO A 519 0.13 -5.76 -0.01
N THR A 520 -1.08 -5.20 0.05
CA THR A 520 -2.32 -5.99 0.13
C THR A 520 -2.53 -6.84 -1.11
N LEU A 521 -2.32 -6.27 -2.30
CA LEU A 521 -2.41 -6.97 -3.57
C LEU A 521 -1.36 -8.08 -3.70
N VAL A 522 -0.14 -7.82 -3.23
CA VAL A 522 0.92 -8.84 -3.18
C VAL A 522 0.51 -9.99 -2.27
N GLU A 523 0.03 -9.71 -1.05
CA GLU A 523 -0.43 -10.77 -0.14
C GLU A 523 -1.64 -11.53 -0.71
N LEU A 524 -2.60 -10.85 -1.33
CA LEU A 524 -3.77 -11.49 -1.95
C LEU A 524 -3.34 -12.49 -3.04
N ALA A 525 -2.44 -12.09 -3.93
CA ALA A 525 -1.95 -12.96 -5.00
C ALA A 525 -1.09 -14.11 -4.49
N MET A 526 -0.35 -13.90 -3.40
CA MET A 526 0.52 -14.90 -2.77
C MET A 526 -0.24 -15.87 -1.83
N GLY A 527 -1.56 -15.75 -1.73
CA GLY A 527 -2.40 -16.61 -0.89
C GLY A 527 -2.42 -16.22 0.58
N GLY A 528 -2.01 -14.99 0.91
CA GLY A 528 -2.11 -14.40 2.24
C GLY A 528 -3.55 -14.22 2.72
N GLY A 529 -4.53 -14.32 1.82
CA GLY A 529 -5.96 -14.30 2.13
C GLY A 529 -6.59 -15.66 2.44
N VAL A 530 -5.82 -16.75 2.43
CA VAL A 530 -6.34 -18.10 2.72
C VAL A 530 -6.18 -18.41 4.20
N ARG A 531 -7.28 -18.75 4.87
CA ARG A 531 -7.23 -19.37 6.20
C ARG A 531 -6.53 -20.73 6.07
N ARG A 532 -5.27 -20.80 6.49
CA ARG A 532 -4.57 -22.09 6.63
C ARG A 532 -5.35 -22.88 7.69
N ARG A 533 -5.93 -24.03 7.32
CA ARG A 533 -6.52 -24.95 8.30
C ARG A 533 -5.39 -25.35 9.27
N ALA A 534 -5.65 -25.15 10.55
CA ALA A 534 -4.73 -25.53 11.63
C ALA A 534 -4.56 -27.05 11.70
#